data_AF-A0A1W1CSS1-F1
#
_entry.id   AF-A0A1W1CSS1-F1
#
_cell.length_a   1.000
_cell.length_b   1.000
_cell.length_c   1.000
_cell.angle_alpha   90.00
_cell.angle_beta   90.00
_cell.angle_gamma   90.00
#
_symmetry.space_group_name_H-M   'P 1'
#
loop_
_entity.id
_entity.type
_entity.pdbx_description
1 polymer ?
#
loop_
_entity_poly.entity_id
_entity_poly.type
_entity_poly.pdbx_seq_one_letter_code
_entity_poly.pdbx_strand_id
1 'polypeptide(L)' 'MKLKHKLALFTVYFVLFIALTAMIDYYAYDIINPWIFIVLSFLGAVGATLAHAKSHEKTKADELAHDLEEIL' A
#
# COMPACT_ATOMS: atom_id res chain seq x y z
N MET A 1 -12.73 11.56 -5.80
CA MET A 1 -11.94 11.07 -4.65
C MET A 1 -11.21 12.25 -4.02
N LYS A 2 -11.39 12.51 -2.72
CA LYS A 2 -10.70 13.61 -2.01
C LYS A 2 -9.19 13.30 -1.90
N LEU A 3 -8.35 14.33 -1.75
CA LEU A 3 -6.90 14.15 -1.59
C LEU A 3 -6.56 13.29 -0.37
N LYS A 4 -7.30 13.49 0.73
CA LYS A 4 -7.20 12.67 1.96
C LYS A 4 -7.40 11.18 1.65
N HIS A 5 -8.49 10.80 0.98
CA HIS A 5 -8.77 9.40 0.64
C HIS A 5 -7.67 8.77 -0.21
N LYS A 6 -7.09 9.51 -1.15
CA LYS A 6 -5.96 9.02 -1.96
C LYS A 6 -4.72 8.74 -1.11
N LEU A 7 -4.43 9.59 -0.12
CA LEU A 7 -3.32 9.40 0.81
C LEU A 7 -3.57 8.21 1.74
N ALA A 8 -4.79 8.08 2.28
CA ALA A 8 -5.18 6.94 3.11
C ALA A 8 -5.06 5.61 2.32
N LEU A 9 -5.57 5.59 1.09
CA LEU A 9 -5.52 4.43 0.20
C LEU A 9 -4.07 4.08 -0.21
N PHE A 10 -3.23 5.08 -0.44
CA PHE A 10 -1.79 4.89 -0.60
C PHE A 10 -1.16 4.24 0.64
N THR A 11 -1.46 4.73 1.83
CA THR A 11 -0.94 4.17 3.08
C THR A 11 -1.36 2.72 3.27
N VAL A 12 -2.63 2.38 3.01
CA VAL A 12 -3.13 1.00 3.06
C VAL A 12 -2.32 0.11 2.11
N TYR A 13 -2.15 0.51 0.85
CA TYR A 13 -1.36 -0.27 -0.11
C TYR A 13 0.11 -0.37 0.27
N PHE A 14 0.70 0.72 0.75
CA PHE A 14 2.10 0.75 1.16
C PHE A 14 2.37 -0.20 2.32
N VAL A 15 1.52 -0.19 3.35
CA VAL A 15 1.62 -1.12 4.48
C VAL A 15 1.43 -2.56 4.02
N LEU A 16 0.44 -2.83 3.15
CA LEU A 16 0.23 -4.17 2.59
C LEU A 16 1.45 -4.66 1.81
N PHE A 17 2.03 -3.82 0.95
CA PHE A 17 3.23 -4.18 0.20
C PHE A 17 4.42 -4.41 1.11
N ILE A 18 4.66 -3.54 2.10
CA ILE A 18 5.71 -3.74 3.11
C ILE A 18 5.54 -5.08 3.82
N ALA A 19 4.34 -5.38 4.32
CA ALA A 19 4.05 -6.62 5.02
C ALA A 19 4.30 -7.84 4.14
N LEU A 20 3.90 -7.79 2.86
CA LEU A 20 4.16 -8.84 1.89
C LEU A 20 5.66 -9.02 1.63
N THR A 21 6.40 -7.93 1.40
CA THR A 21 7.86 -8.03 1.20
C THR A 21 8.59 -8.55 2.43
N ALA A 22 8.20 -8.11 3.63
CA ALA A 22 8.78 -8.60 4.88
C ALA A 22 8.48 -10.09 5.09
N MET A 23 7.28 -10.53 4.73
CA MET A 23 6.93 -11.95 4.74
C MET A 23 7.78 -12.73 3.74
N ILE A 24 7.94 -12.25 2.51
CA ILE A 24 8.77 -12.90 1.49
C ILE A 24 10.22 -13.00 1.96
N ASP A 25 10.80 -11.92 2.49
CA ASP A 25 12.17 -11.87 3.02
C ASP A 25 12.37 -12.91 4.14
N TYR A 26 11.43 -12.97 5.08
CA TYR A 26 11.44 -13.95 6.17
C TYR A 26 11.46 -15.40 5.67
N TYR A 27 10.69 -15.73 4.63
CA TYR A 27 10.63 -17.09 4.09
C TYR A 27 11.74 -17.41 3.09
N ALA A 28 12.30 -16.40 2.42
CA ALA A 28 13.35 -16.58 1.44
C ALA A 28 14.73 -16.86 2.07
N TYR A 29 14.91 -16.55 3.37
CA TYR A 29 16.21 -16.59 4.08
C TYR A 29 17.31 -15.74 3.42
N ASP A 30 16.99 -14.96 2.40
CA ASP A 30 17.85 -13.95 1.81
C ASP A 30 17.72 -12.68 2.66
N ILE A 31 18.84 -12.11 3.08
CA ILE A 31 18.85 -10.77 3.68
C ILE A 31 18.90 -9.79 2.51
N ILE A 32 17.76 -9.58 1.84
CA ILE A 32 17.68 -8.58 0.78
C ILE A 32 17.76 -7.21 1.45
N ASN A 33 18.47 -6.26 0.81
CA ASN A 33 18.66 -4.93 1.35
C ASN A 33 17.29 -4.27 1.65
N PRO A 34 17.00 -3.89 2.92
CA PRO A 34 15.70 -3.32 3.30
C PRO A 34 15.29 -2.08 2.50
N TRP A 35 16.26 -1.31 2.00
CA TRP A 35 15.99 -0.14 1.17
C TRP A 35 15.32 -0.51 -0.16
N ILE A 36 15.67 -1.65 -0.74
CA ILE A 36 15.09 -2.11 -2.00
C ILE A 36 13.60 -2.43 -1.79
N PHE A 37 13.24 -3.08 -0.69
CA PHE A 37 11.84 -3.36 -0.38
C PHE A 37 11.02 -2.10 -0.14
N ILE A 38 11.57 -1.13 0.60
CA ILE A 38 10.86 0.14 0.86
C ILE A 38 10.58 0.84 -0.48
N VAL A 39 11.56 0.91 -1.38
CA VAL A 39 11.40 1.56 -2.68
C VAL A 39 10.40 0.80 -3.57
N LEU A 40 10.49 -0.54 -3.63
CA LEU A 40 9.56 -1.35 -4.42
C LEU A 40 8.12 -1.26 -3.88
N SER A 41 7.95 -1.34 -2.56
CA SER A 41 6.64 -1.20 -1.91
C SER A 41 6.07 0.20 -2.10
N PHE A 42 6.91 1.24 -2.10
CA PHE A 42 6.49 2.60 -2.40
C PHE A 42 5.98 2.73 -3.85
N LEU A 43 6.77 2.28 -4.83
CA LEU A 43 6.39 2.34 -6.24
C LEU A 43 5.15 1.49 -6.53
N GLY A 44 5.07 0.30 -5.93
CA GLY A 44 3.90 -0.58 -6.01
C GLY A 44 2.66 0.08 -5.43
N ALA A 45 2.77 0.72 -4.26
CA ALA A 45 1.67 1.45 -3.64
C ALA A 45 1.20 2.63 -4.50
N VAL A 46 2.11 3.43 -5.05
CA VAL A 46 1.74 4.52 -5.99
C VAL A 46 0.98 3.95 -7.18
N GLY A 47 1.51 2.88 -7.81
CA GLY A 47 0.86 2.24 -8.95
C GLY A 47 -0.53 1.69 -8.62
N ALA A 48 -0.67 1.00 -7.49
CA ALA A 48 -1.92 0.43 -7.02
C ALA A 48 -2.96 1.53 -6.70
N THR A 49 -2.56 2.61 -6.02
CA THR A 49 -3.45 3.74 -5.73
C THR A 49 -3.93 4.41 -7.02
N LEU A 50 -3.05 4.59 -8.01
CA LEU A 50 -3.45 5.17 -9.31
C LEU A 50 -4.39 4.25 -10.08
N ALA A 51 -4.10 2.95 -10.13
CA ALA A 51 -4.96 1.96 -10.78
C ALA A 51 -6.34 1.89 -10.12
N HIS A 52 -6.38 1.84 -8.78
CA HIS A 52 -7.62 1.83 -8.01
C HIS A 52 -8.42 3.11 -8.22
N ALA A 53 -7.77 4.28 -8.14
CA ALA A 53 -8.43 5.56 -8.37
C ALA A 53 -9.07 5.66 -9.77
N LYS A 54 -8.60 4.88 -10.75
CA LYS A 54 -9.17 4.76 -12.10
C LYS A 54 -10.26 3.69 -12.21
N SER A 55 -10.21 2.65 -11.38
CA SER A 55 -11.11 1.49 -11.44
C SER A 55 -12.55 1.82 -11.04
N HIS A 56 -12.77 2.88 -10.25
CA HIS A 56 -14.09 3.26 -9.69
C HIS A 56 -14.82 2.14 -8.90
N GLU A 57 -14.18 1.00 -8.68
CA GLU A 57 -14.71 -0.12 -7.91
C GLU A 57 -14.47 0.12 -6.43
N LYS A 58 -15.53 -0.08 -5.61
CA LYS A 58 -15.37 -0.09 -4.16
C LYS A 58 -14.79 -1.43 -3.74
N THR A 59 -13.68 -1.39 -3.01
CA THR A 59 -13.04 -2.60 -2.47
C THR A 59 -12.83 -2.49 -0.97
N LYS A 60 -12.41 -3.58 -0.31
CA LYS A 60 -12.02 -3.55 1.11
C LYS A 60 -10.90 -2.56 1.42
N ALA A 61 -10.08 -2.21 0.42
CA ALA A 61 -9.06 -1.18 0.59
C ALA A 61 -9.67 0.22 0.72
N ASP A 62 -10.87 0.49 0.16
CA ASP A 62 -11.60 1.74 0.42
C ASP A 62 -12.15 1.80 1.84
N GLU A 63 -12.66 0.68 2.36
CA GLU A 63 -13.16 0.59 3.75
C GLU A 63 -12.01 0.88 4.73
N LEU A 64 -10.89 0.20 4.57
CA LEU A 64 -9.70 0.43 5.39
C LEU A 64 -9.14 1.85 5.24
N ALA A 65 -9.18 2.41 4.03
CA ALA A 65 -8.75 3.79 3.80
C ALA A 65 -9.69 4.79 4.48
N HIS A 66 -11.00 4.54 4.48
CA HIS A 66 -11.97 5.39 5.15
C HIS A 66 -11.78 5.37 6.67
N ASP A 67 -11.58 4.21 7.26
CA ASP A 67 -11.25 4.08 8.69
C ASP A 67 -9.94 4.82 9.02
N LEU A 68 -8.95 4.79 8.12
CA LEU A 68 -7.70 5.53 8.28
C LEU A 68 -7.91 7.05 8.18
N GLU A 69 -8.83 7.52 7.34
CA GLU A 69 -9.17 8.94 7.21
C GLU A 69 -9.72 9.51 8.52
N GLU A 70 -10.42 8.71 9.33
CA GLU A 70 -10.92 9.16 10.64
C GLU A 70 -9.80 9.39 11.66
N ILE A 71 -8.64 8.76 11.44
CA ILE A 71 -7.46 8.85 12.31
C ILE A 71 -6.48 9.94 11.82
N LEU A 72 -6.58 10.37 10.55
CA LEU A 72 -5.67 11.31 9.84
C LEU A 72 -6.24 12.74 9.63
#